data_AF-A0A2V1CTT1-F1
#
_entry.id   AF-A0A2V1CTT1-F1
#
_cell.length_a   1.000
_cell.length_b   1.000
_cell.length_c   1.000
_cell.angle_alpha   90.00
_cell.angle_beta   90.00
_cell.angle_gamma   90.00
#
_symmetry.space_group_name_H-M   'P 1'
#
loop_
_entity.id
_entity.type
_entity.pdbx_description
1 polymer ?
#
loop_
_entity_poly.entity_id
_entity_poly.type
_entity_poly.pdbx_seq_one_letter_code
_entity_poly.pdbx_strand_id
1 'polypeptide(L)'
;MFRMHMHGLKRMVDIRGGLNTIRETNAMVANSVFWIFVVAMYEIPYPGFDNTLPPFAPHEYNLHIPIPHEPLDVHSHFSDIDPSIGASRSVSASRSTDINEKSNVDLLALGLAFPIAAVLTSIQHVSHLVPTNEAYPTAATSSVVLTRMCTLLSHLLSIRLHSQELQSHMVADAGTTEFQPSHSYLVSECTRLALLLHVFTPWRGLPPDVTLSMNILLHQLITSLQKLLQSLEFENNVLVLWIFAAGGVVAAGMPERKWFVGHLVEIVQQMGVNDLETWKMYLKCIVWHENLCGRNYRALWEEVDGKRKEFEEE
;
A
#
# COMPACT_ATOMS: atom_id res chain seq x y z
N MET A 1 3.76 -6.28 32.19
CA MET A 1 2.39 -5.79 32.43
C MET A 1 1.68 -5.45 31.11
N PHE A 2 2.26 -4.61 30.23
CA PHE A 2 1.68 -4.26 28.92
C PHE A 2 1.24 -5.46 28.06
N ARG A 3 2.12 -6.44 27.80
CA ARG A 3 1.77 -7.67 27.04
C ARG A 3 0.54 -8.40 27.60
N MET A 4 0.41 -8.48 28.92
CA MET A 4 -0.75 -9.12 29.57
C MET A 4 -2.05 -8.37 29.25
N HIS A 5 -2.03 -7.03 29.30
CA HIS A 5 -3.19 -6.21 28.92
C HIS A 5 -3.54 -6.37 27.44
N MET A 6 -2.53 -6.40 26.56
CA MET A 6 -2.75 -6.60 25.13
C MET A 6 -3.32 -7.99 24.81
N HIS A 7 -2.86 -9.04 25.47
CA HIS A 7 -3.46 -10.37 25.36
C HIS A 7 -4.90 -10.40 25.87
N GLY A 8 -5.19 -9.74 26.99
CA GLY A 8 -6.54 -9.58 27.52
C GLY A 8 -7.46 -8.87 26.53
N LEU A 9 -6.99 -7.75 25.96
CA LEU A 9 -7.72 -6.99 24.95
C LEU A 9 -7.98 -7.82 23.69
N LYS A 10 -6.96 -8.54 23.19
CA LYS A 10 -7.12 -9.44 22.03
C LYS A 10 -8.22 -10.47 22.30
N ARG A 11 -8.19 -11.11 23.48
CA ARG A 11 -9.20 -12.10 23.87
C ARG A 11 -10.61 -11.49 23.92
N MET A 12 -10.76 -10.25 24.39
CA MET A 12 -12.05 -9.56 24.38
C MET A 12 -12.56 -9.30 22.95
N VAL A 13 -11.67 -8.92 22.03
CA VAL A 13 -12.00 -8.77 20.61
C VAL A 13 -12.38 -10.11 19.98
N ASP A 14 -11.64 -11.18 20.27
CA ASP A 14 -11.93 -12.54 19.77
C ASP A 14 -13.32 -13.02 20.26
N ILE A 15 -13.66 -12.79 21.54
CA ILE A 15 -14.98 -13.14 22.10
C ILE A 15 -16.12 -12.39 21.39
N ARG A 16 -15.85 -11.17 20.91
CA ARG A 16 -16.80 -10.36 20.14
C ARG A 16 -16.85 -10.73 18.66
N GLY A 17 -16.04 -11.67 18.19
CA GLY A 17 -16.01 -12.10 16.79
C GLY A 17 -15.14 -11.23 15.89
N GLY A 18 -14.13 -10.54 16.42
CA GLY A 18 -13.19 -9.72 15.63
C GLY A 18 -13.56 -8.23 15.56
N LEU A 19 -12.70 -7.44 14.92
CA LEU A 19 -12.90 -5.98 14.85
C LEU A 19 -14.06 -5.62 13.92
N ASN A 20 -14.24 -6.33 12.79
CA ASN A 20 -15.39 -6.13 11.91
C ASN A 20 -16.74 -6.25 12.64
N THR A 21 -16.93 -7.27 13.47
CA THR A 21 -18.17 -7.45 14.26
C THR A 21 -18.36 -6.31 15.27
N ILE A 22 -17.28 -5.78 15.85
CA ILE A 22 -17.36 -4.60 16.72
C ILE A 22 -17.78 -3.36 15.92
N ARG A 23 -17.27 -3.18 14.68
CA ARG A 23 -17.60 -2.01 13.83
C ARG A 23 -19.09 -1.91 13.53
N GLU A 24 -19.79 -3.02 13.37
CA GLU A 24 -21.24 -3.06 13.12
C GLU A 24 -22.03 -2.41 14.27
N THR A 25 -21.53 -2.49 15.50
CA THR A 25 -22.19 -1.90 16.68
C THR A 25 -21.60 -0.54 17.07
N ASN A 26 -20.29 -0.38 16.96
CA ASN A 26 -19.58 0.86 17.28
C ASN A 26 -18.21 0.93 16.56
N ALA A 27 -18.21 1.58 15.40
CA ALA A 27 -17.01 1.80 14.59
C ALA A 27 -15.89 2.54 15.34
N MET A 28 -16.22 3.52 16.19
CA MET A 28 -15.21 4.29 16.93
C MET A 28 -14.46 3.44 17.95
N VAL A 29 -15.16 2.51 18.63
CA VAL A 29 -14.51 1.57 19.56
C VAL A 29 -13.59 0.63 18.79
N ALA A 30 -14.03 0.07 17.67
CA ALA A 30 -13.18 -0.78 16.84
C ALA A 30 -11.95 -0.04 16.31
N ASN A 31 -12.12 1.20 15.83
CA ASN A 31 -11.02 2.04 15.35
C ASN A 31 -10.02 2.36 16.48
N SER A 32 -10.53 2.63 17.69
CA SER A 32 -9.68 2.85 18.88
C SER A 32 -8.87 1.62 19.23
N VAL A 33 -9.51 0.44 19.26
CA VAL A 33 -8.82 -0.83 19.53
C VAL A 33 -7.80 -1.15 18.44
N PHE A 34 -8.15 -0.94 17.17
CA PHE A 34 -7.23 -1.06 16.03
C PHE A 34 -5.95 -0.23 16.28
N TRP A 35 -6.07 1.05 16.58
CA TRP A 35 -4.93 1.93 16.79
C TRP A 35 -4.08 1.53 18.01
N ILE A 36 -4.71 1.05 19.09
CA ILE A 36 -3.97 0.53 20.25
C ILE A 36 -3.06 -0.63 19.82
N PHE A 37 -3.55 -1.55 18.98
CA PHE A 37 -2.72 -2.64 18.46
C PHE A 37 -1.65 -2.15 17.48
N VAL A 38 -1.95 -1.18 16.61
CA VAL A 38 -0.96 -0.60 15.68
C VAL A 38 0.19 0.04 16.45
N VAL A 39 -0.08 0.87 17.45
CA VAL A 39 0.97 1.48 18.28
C VAL A 39 1.71 0.43 19.10
N ALA A 40 1.05 -0.65 19.51
CA ALA A 40 1.69 -1.75 20.24
C ALA A 40 2.58 -2.67 19.38
N MET A 41 2.64 -2.47 18.06
CA MET A 41 3.36 -3.39 17.14
C MET A 41 4.84 -3.52 17.45
N TYR A 42 5.44 -2.56 18.17
CA TYR A 42 6.83 -2.64 18.59
C TYR A 42 7.08 -3.64 19.72
N GLU A 43 6.06 -4.07 20.45
CA GLU A 43 6.19 -5.10 21.49
C GLU A 43 5.55 -6.43 21.12
N ILE A 44 4.45 -6.40 20.36
CA ILE A 44 3.64 -7.56 20.00
C ILE A 44 3.23 -7.53 18.52
N PRO A 45 3.20 -8.67 17.82
CA PRO A 45 2.68 -8.71 16.45
C PRO A 45 1.21 -8.30 16.38
N TYR A 46 0.83 -7.62 15.30
CA TYR A 46 -0.58 -7.33 15.03
C TYR A 46 -1.39 -8.64 14.91
N PRO A 47 -2.50 -8.79 15.64
CA PRO A 47 -3.36 -9.98 15.53
C PRO A 47 -4.11 -10.03 14.20
N GLY A 48 -4.35 -11.23 13.66
CA GLY A 48 -5.18 -11.40 12.46
C GLY A 48 -6.67 -11.25 12.79
N PHE A 49 -7.12 -10.04 13.07
CA PHE A 49 -8.51 -9.74 13.47
C PHE A 49 -9.48 -9.80 12.30
N ASP A 50 -9.07 -9.31 11.14
CA ASP A 50 -9.95 -9.08 9.99
C ASP A 50 -9.38 -9.82 8.77
N ASN A 51 -9.57 -11.14 8.69
CA ASN A 51 -9.14 -11.93 7.52
C ASN A 51 -10.05 -11.75 6.31
N THR A 52 -11.23 -11.16 6.51
CA THR A 52 -12.19 -10.82 5.47
C THR A 52 -12.39 -9.31 5.44
N LEU A 53 -12.40 -8.75 4.24
CA LEU A 53 -12.74 -7.34 4.06
C LEU A 53 -14.25 -7.22 3.82
N PRO A 54 -15.00 -6.49 4.68
CA PRO A 54 -16.43 -6.30 4.46
C PRO A 54 -16.67 -5.44 3.21
N PRO A 55 -17.80 -5.64 2.51
CA PRO A 55 -18.21 -4.77 1.40
C PRO A 55 -18.38 -3.33 1.90
N PHE A 56 -18.22 -2.37 1.01
CA PHE A 56 -18.42 -0.96 1.34
C PHE A 56 -18.94 -0.23 0.11
N ALA A 57 -20.11 0.38 0.23
CA ALA A 57 -20.76 1.13 -0.83
C ALA A 57 -20.75 2.63 -0.46
N PRO A 58 -19.96 3.50 -1.13
CA PRO A 58 -19.83 4.90 -0.75
C PRO A 58 -21.16 5.66 -0.86
N HIS A 59 -22.00 5.30 -1.83
CA HIS A 59 -23.29 5.93 -2.07
C HIS A 59 -24.26 5.77 -0.89
N GLU A 60 -24.16 4.68 -0.10
CA GLU A 60 -24.96 4.49 1.12
C GLU A 60 -24.69 5.56 2.18
N TYR A 61 -23.55 6.25 2.07
CA TYR A 61 -23.09 7.29 2.99
C TYR A 61 -23.04 8.69 2.37
N ASN A 62 -23.68 8.89 1.21
CA ASN A 62 -23.60 10.13 0.43
C ASN A 62 -22.15 10.51 0.04
N LEU A 63 -21.29 9.51 -0.16
CA LEU A 63 -19.95 9.70 -0.68
C LEU A 63 -19.97 9.40 -2.18
N HIS A 64 -19.46 10.33 -2.98
CA HIS A 64 -19.35 10.18 -4.42
C HIS A 64 -17.89 10.02 -4.81
N ILE A 65 -17.54 8.87 -5.40
CA ILE A 65 -16.27 8.70 -6.10
C ILE A 65 -16.46 9.30 -7.49
N PRO A 66 -15.56 10.19 -7.97
CA PRO A 66 -15.56 10.59 -9.37
C PRO A 66 -15.47 9.33 -10.25
N ILE A 67 -16.49 9.08 -11.08
CA ILE A 67 -16.53 7.92 -11.96
C ILE A 67 -15.30 8.00 -12.88
N PRO A 68 -14.40 7.00 -12.88
CA PRO A 68 -13.32 6.94 -13.86
C PRO A 68 -13.95 6.77 -15.25
N HIS A 69 -13.45 7.50 -16.24
CA HIS A 69 -13.94 7.40 -17.62
C HIS A 69 -13.61 6.07 -18.31
N GLU A 70 -12.86 5.15 -17.67
CA GLU A 70 -12.49 3.83 -18.19
C GLU A 70 -12.47 2.75 -17.08
N PRO A 71 -12.77 1.48 -17.41
CA PRO A 71 -12.82 0.38 -16.44
C PRO A 71 -11.43 0.00 -15.92
N LEU A 72 -11.25 -0.01 -14.60
CA LEU A 72 -10.08 -0.58 -13.91
C LEU A 72 -10.23 -2.12 -13.89
N ASP A 73 -9.26 -2.87 -14.44
CA ASP A 73 -9.26 -4.35 -14.46
C ASP A 73 -8.95 -4.99 -13.08
N VAL A 74 -8.84 -4.17 -12.03
CA VAL A 74 -8.73 -4.60 -10.64
C VAL A 74 -10.03 -4.27 -9.93
N HIS A 75 -10.88 -5.28 -9.73
CA HIS A 75 -12.15 -5.14 -9.02
C HIS A 75 -11.92 -4.65 -7.59
N SER A 76 -12.30 -3.40 -7.34
CA SER A 76 -12.31 -2.84 -6.01
C SER A 76 -13.44 -3.45 -5.19
N HIS A 77 -13.25 -3.59 -3.87
CA HIS A 77 -14.28 -4.16 -2.97
C HIS A 77 -15.51 -3.25 -2.76
N PHE A 78 -15.65 -2.16 -3.54
CA PHE A 78 -16.88 -1.38 -3.59
C PHE A 78 -17.84 -2.13 -4.53
N SER A 79 -18.88 -2.71 -3.94
CA SER A 79 -19.85 -3.61 -4.60
C SER A 79 -20.77 -2.93 -5.62
N ASP A 80 -20.53 -1.65 -5.92
CA ASP A 80 -21.41 -0.75 -6.67
C ASP A 80 -20.79 -0.20 -7.96
N ILE A 81 -19.63 -0.71 -8.39
CA ILE A 81 -19.14 -0.52 -9.76
C ILE A 81 -19.65 -1.68 -10.62
N ASP A 82 -20.94 -1.64 -11.00
CA ASP A 82 -21.61 -2.62 -11.86
C ASP A 82 -21.14 -2.50 -13.33
N PRO A 83 -20.81 -3.62 -14.02
CA PRO A 83 -20.33 -3.65 -15.42
C PRO A 83 -21.40 -3.43 -16.53
N SER A 84 -22.53 -2.78 -16.26
CA SER A 84 -23.67 -2.77 -17.21
C SER A 84 -23.69 -1.62 -18.24
N ILE A 85 -22.66 -0.79 -18.35
CA ILE A 85 -22.54 0.23 -19.41
C ILE A 85 -21.26 0.00 -20.22
N GLY A 86 -21.33 -0.86 -21.25
CA GLY A 86 -20.22 -0.99 -22.19
C GLY A 86 -20.09 -2.29 -22.97
N ALA A 87 -21.04 -3.23 -22.90
CA ALA A 87 -21.07 -4.36 -23.82
C ALA A 87 -21.52 -3.90 -25.22
N SER A 88 -20.61 -3.27 -25.98
CA SER A 88 -20.54 -3.24 -27.45
C SER A 88 -19.50 -2.20 -27.91
N ARG A 89 -18.25 -2.62 -28.15
CA ARG A 89 -17.45 -2.14 -29.28
C ARG A 89 -16.14 -2.90 -29.41
N SER A 90 -16.14 -3.87 -30.32
CA SER A 90 -14.95 -4.31 -31.02
C SER A 90 -14.36 -3.16 -31.84
N VAL A 91 -13.10 -2.76 -31.64
CA VAL A 91 -12.25 -2.21 -32.71
C VAL A 91 -10.77 -2.48 -32.42
N SER A 92 -10.11 -2.94 -33.49
CA SER A 92 -8.71 -3.22 -33.79
C SER A 92 -7.58 -2.48 -33.08
N ALA A 93 -6.50 -3.23 -32.91
CA ALA A 93 -5.15 -2.79 -32.60
C ALA A 93 -4.60 -1.77 -33.61
N SER A 94 -4.12 -0.63 -33.09
CA SER A 94 -3.10 0.19 -33.74
C SER A 94 -2.15 0.74 -32.68
N ARG A 95 -0.86 0.43 -32.87
CA ARG A 95 0.28 0.92 -32.08
C ARG A 95 0.43 2.43 -32.30
N SER A 96 0.17 3.23 -31.27
CA SER A 96 0.59 4.63 -31.20
C SER A 96 1.12 4.93 -29.80
N THR A 97 2.37 5.33 -29.74
CA THR A 97 3.10 5.83 -28.56
C THR A 97 2.64 7.25 -28.26
N ASP A 98 1.63 7.39 -27.40
CA ASP A 98 1.29 8.65 -26.72
C ASP A 98 0.79 8.30 -25.32
N ILE A 99 1.62 8.54 -24.31
CA ILE A 99 1.27 8.34 -22.90
C ILE A 99 0.48 9.57 -22.46
N ASN A 100 -0.85 9.54 -22.65
CA ASN A 100 -1.77 10.54 -22.14
C ASN A 100 -2.64 9.92 -21.03
N GLU A 101 -2.75 10.63 -19.91
CA GLU A 101 -3.54 10.41 -18.68
C GLU A 101 -4.01 8.98 -18.32
N LYS A 102 -3.37 8.42 -17.26
CA LYS A 102 -3.73 7.18 -16.54
C LYS A 102 -3.81 5.93 -17.43
N SER A 103 -2.66 5.50 -17.94
CA SER A 103 -2.46 4.10 -18.32
C SER A 103 -2.80 3.21 -17.11
N ASN A 104 -3.89 2.46 -17.22
CA ASN A 104 -4.37 1.50 -16.23
C ASN A 104 -3.27 0.46 -15.96
N VAL A 105 -2.64 0.51 -14.78
CA VAL A 105 -1.56 -0.40 -14.43
C VAL A 105 -2.18 -1.72 -13.98
N ASP A 106 -1.93 -2.79 -14.74
CA ASP A 106 -2.30 -4.14 -14.34
C ASP A 106 -1.39 -4.60 -13.19
N LEU A 107 -1.89 -4.44 -11.96
CA LEU A 107 -1.16 -4.81 -10.74
C LEU A 107 -0.89 -6.32 -10.66
N LEU A 108 -1.77 -7.16 -11.23
CA LEU A 108 -1.61 -8.60 -11.21
C LEU A 108 -0.49 -9.02 -12.17
N ALA A 109 -0.41 -8.38 -13.35
CA ALA A 109 0.70 -8.56 -14.29
C ALA A 109 2.06 -8.12 -13.69
N LEU A 110 2.06 -7.17 -12.75
CA LEU A 110 3.25 -6.79 -11.97
C LEU A 110 3.58 -7.76 -10.83
N GLY A 111 2.92 -8.92 -10.75
CA GLY A 111 3.19 -9.96 -9.76
C GLY A 111 2.54 -9.73 -8.39
N LEU A 112 1.57 -8.81 -8.29
CA LEU A 112 0.89 -8.53 -7.02
C LEU A 112 -0.20 -9.58 -6.74
N ALA A 113 -0.20 -10.15 -5.54
CA ALA A 113 -1.26 -11.04 -5.09
C ALA A 113 -2.60 -10.29 -5.01
N PHE A 114 -3.68 -10.93 -5.48
CA PHE A 114 -5.02 -10.35 -5.55
C PHE A 114 -5.49 -9.64 -4.26
N PRO A 115 -5.32 -10.21 -3.05
CA PRO A 115 -5.76 -9.53 -1.83
C PRO A 115 -5.04 -8.19 -1.58
N ILE A 116 -3.76 -8.08 -1.94
CA ILE A 116 -3.00 -6.84 -1.78
C ILE A 116 -3.39 -5.83 -2.86
N ALA A 117 -3.53 -6.28 -4.11
CA ALA A 117 -3.99 -5.44 -5.21
C ALA A 117 -5.37 -4.83 -4.90
N ALA A 118 -6.31 -5.64 -4.42
CA ALA A 118 -7.66 -5.18 -4.09
C ALA A 118 -7.67 -4.14 -2.95
N VAL A 119 -6.82 -4.31 -1.92
CA VAL A 119 -6.66 -3.30 -0.84
C VAL A 119 -5.99 -2.03 -1.36
N LEU A 120 -4.96 -2.14 -2.19
CA LEU A 120 -4.28 -0.99 -2.80
C LEU A 120 -5.27 -0.14 -3.60
N THR A 121 -6.03 -0.75 -4.50
CA THR A 121 -7.08 -0.07 -5.27
C THR A 121 -8.15 0.53 -4.35
N SER A 122 -8.52 -0.18 -3.29
CA SER A 122 -9.47 0.35 -2.31
C SER A 122 -8.95 1.60 -1.61
N ILE A 123 -7.65 1.65 -1.25
CA ILE A 123 -7.02 2.82 -0.65
C ILE A 123 -6.93 3.98 -1.64
N GLN A 124 -6.64 3.73 -2.93
CA GLN A 124 -6.71 4.77 -3.97
C GLN A 124 -8.12 5.38 -4.06
N HIS A 125 -9.16 4.57 -4.00
CA HIS A 125 -10.54 5.07 -4.07
C HIS A 125 -10.89 5.89 -2.82
N VAL A 126 -10.53 5.42 -1.63
CA VAL A 126 -10.77 6.19 -0.40
C VAL A 126 -9.98 7.49 -0.40
N SER A 127 -8.78 7.56 -0.99
CA SER A 127 -8.02 8.80 -1.10
C SER A 127 -8.74 9.87 -1.95
N HIS A 128 -9.53 9.47 -2.95
CA HIS A 128 -10.40 10.37 -3.71
C HIS A 128 -11.66 10.82 -2.94
N LEU A 129 -12.05 10.08 -1.89
CA LEU A 129 -13.13 10.46 -0.99
C LEU A 129 -12.68 11.44 0.10
N VAL A 130 -11.36 11.61 0.29
CA VAL A 130 -10.82 12.61 1.20
C VAL A 130 -11.04 13.99 0.57
N PRO A 131 -11.68 14.91 1.31
CA PRO A 131 -12.24 16.11 0.70
C PRO A 131 -11.19 17.11 0.24
N THR A 132 -11.47 17.71 -0.91
CA THR A 132 -10.79 18.91 -1.40
C THR A 132 -11.35 20.15 -0.69
N ASN A 133 -10.67 21.30 -0.82
CA ASN A 133 -11.11 22.58 -0.22
C ASN A 133 -12.55 22.98 -0.57
N GLU A 134 -13.17 22.36 -1.58
CA GLU A 134 -14.51 22.67 -2.08
C GLU A 134 -15.63 21.81 -1.47
N ALA A 135 -15.29 20.69 -0.81
CA ALA A 135 -16.27 19.72 -0.30
C ALA A 135 -15.97 19.32 1.13
N TYR A 136 -16.03 20.25 2.10
CA TYR A 136 -15.76 19.89 3.49
C TYR A 136 -16.74 18.79 3.97
N PRO A 137 -16.23 17.67 4.51
CA PRO A 137 -17.05 16.55 4.89
C PRO A 137 -17.82 16.92 6.17
N THR A 138 -19.03 16.39 6.31
CA THR A 138 -19.65 16.36 7.63
C THR A 138 -18.80 15.49 8.58
N ALA A 139 -18.99 15.67 9.89
CA ALA A 139 -18.37 14.77 10.87
C ALA A 139 -18.77 13.30 10.63
N ALA A 140 -20.00 13.07 10.14
CA ALA A 140 -20.49 11.74 9.79
C ALA A 140 -19.71 11.13 8.61
N THR A 141 -19.56 11.86 7.49
CA THR A 141 -18.84 11.34 6.32
C THR A 141 -17.35 11.15 6.59
N SER A 142 -16.74 12.04 7.38
CA SER A 142 -15.37 11.86 7.89
C SER A 142 -15.20 10.57 8.69
N SER A 143 -16.18 10.27 9.57
CA SER A 143 -16.16 9.05 10.39
C SER A 143 -16.27 7.79 9.55
N VAL A 144 -17.07 7.81 8.47
CA VAL A 144 -17.18 6.69 7.53
C VAL A 144 -15.85 6.48 6.80
N VAL A 145 -15.24 7.53 6.25
CA VAL A 145 -13.95 7.46 5.56
C VAL A 145 -12.86 6.91 6.48
N LEU A 146 -12.77 7.44 7.71
CA LEU A 146 -11.82 6.96 8.72
C LEU A 146 -12.07 5.48 9.04
N THR A 147 -13.32 5.08 9.24
CA THR A 147 -13.68 3.69 9.54
C THR A 147 -13.30 2.75 8.39
N ARG A 148 -13.52 3.17 7.14
CA ARG A 148 -13.11 2.38 5.97
C ARG A 148 -11.58 2.27 5.89
N MET A 149 -10.84 3.36 6.12
CA MET A 149 -9.38 3.32 6.18
C MET A 149 -8.87 2.39 7.28
N CYS A 150 -9.39 2.48 8.50
CA CYS A 150 -9.03 1.57 9.59
C CYS A 150 -9.36 0.11 9.28
N THR A 151 -10.47 -0.15 8.57
CA THR A 151 -10.84 -1.50 8.14
C THR A 151 -9.86 -2.06 7.10
N LEU A 152 -9.50 -1.26 6.10
CA LEU A 152 -8.51 -1.63 5.08
C LEU A 152 -7.13 -1.91 5.68
N LEU A 153 -6.66 -1.05 6.59
CA LEU A 153 -5.37 -1.23 7.25
C LEU A 153 -5.38 -2.43 8.20
N SER A 154 -6.46 -2.64 8.94
CA SER A 154 -6.64 -3.81 9.82
C SER A 154 -6.59 -5.10 9.00
N HIS A 155 -7.26 -5.13 7.86
CA HIS A 155 -7.19 -6.26 6.93
C HIS A 155 -5.76 -6.44 6.38
N LEU A 156 -5.12 -5.37 5.90
CA LEU A 156 -3.76 -5.41 5.36
C LEU A 156 -2.69 -5.88 6.38
N LEU A 157 -2.88 -5.56 7.66
CA LEU A 157 -2.06 -6.07 8.77
C LEU A 157 -2.41 -7.51 9.17
N SER A 158 -3.67 -7.92 8.94
CA SER A 158 -4.16 -9.28 9.22
C SER A 158 -3.79 -10.27 8.13
N ILE A 159 -3.59 -9.81 6.88
CA ILE A 159 -3.10 -10.64 5.79
C ILE A 159 -1.72 -11.18 6.18
N ARG A 160 -1.72 -12.46 6.55
CA ARG A 160 -0.53 -13.28 6.47
C ARG A 160 -0.46 -13.70 5.01
N LEU A 161 0.52 -13.21 4.26
CA LEU A 161 0.85 -13.85 2.99
C LEU A 161 1.24 -15.28 3.36
N HIS A 162 0.28 -16.19 3.22
CA HIS A 162 0.46 -17.57 3.61
C HIS A 162 1.52 -18.08 2.68
N SER A 163 2.56 -18.66 3.26
CA SER A 163 3.66 -19.27 2.56
C SER A 163 3.21 -20.56 1.86
N GLN A 164 2.01 -20.61 1.28
CA GLN A 164 1.37 -21.83 0.80
C GLN A 164 1.95 -22.33 -0.54
N GLU A 165 2.95 -21.63 -1.08
CA GLU A 165 3.92 -22.17 -2.03
C GLU A 165 5.03 -23.01 -1.34
N LEU A 166 5.07 -23.12 0.00
CA LEU A 166 5.98 -24.02 0.74
C LEU A 166 5.70 -25.51 0.48
N GLN A 167 4.57 -25.89 -0.12
CA GLN A 167 4.20 -27.31 -0.27
C GLN A 167 4.08 -27.80 -1.72
N SER A 168 3.98 -26.93 -2.73
CA SER A 168 3.76 -27.36 -4.12
C SER A 168 5.04 -27.60 -4.93
N HIS A 169 6.20 -27.14 -4.47
CA HIS A 169 7.50 -27.37 -5.12
C HIS A 169 8.47 -28.23 -4.29
N MET A 170 7.96 -29.26 -3.60
CA MET A 170 8.81 -30.36 -3.13
C MET A 170 9.23 -31.23 -4.33
N VAL A 171 10.17 -30.74 -5.14
CA VAL A 171 11.03 -31.64 -5.91
C VAL A 171 12.01 -32.21 -4.90
N ALA A 172 11.86 -33.50 -4.65
CA ALA A 172 12.80 -34.27 -3.85
C ALA A 172 14.17 -34.27 -4.54
N ASP A 173 15.05 -33.36 -4.16
CA ASP A 173 16.48 -33.55 -4.38
C ASP A 173 17.27 -33.30 -3.09
N ALA A 174 18.16 -34.24 -2.81
CA ALA A 174 18.82 -34.38 -1.54
C ALA A 174 20.06 -33.48 -1.47
N GLY A 175 19.96 -32.36 -0.76
CA GLY A 175 21.12 -31.55 -0.38
C GLY A 175 20.78 -30.07 -0.25
N THR A 176 20.50 -29.61 0.97
CA THR A 176 20.38 -28.18 1.34
C THR A 176 19.54 -27.34 0.37
N THR A 177 18.26 -27.66 0.22
CA THR A 177 17.29 -26.76 -0.44
C THR A 177 16.99 -25.58 0.50
N GLU A 178 17.75 -24.49 0.37
CA GLU A 178 17.34 -23.20 0.92
C GLU A 178 16.01 -22.80 0.26
N PHE A 179 14.96 -22.67 1.07
CA PHE A 179 13.65 -22.25 0.62
C PHE A 179 13.72 -20.78 0.16
N GLN A 180 13.70 -20.53 -1.15
CA GLN A 180 13.57 -19.17 -1.68
C GLN A 180 12.09 -18.81 -1.84
N PRO A 181 11.65 -17.65 -1.30
CA PRO A 181 10.30 -17.16 -1.53
C PRO A 181 10.10 -16.79 -3.00
N SER A 182 8.90 -17.02 -3.54
CA SER A 182 8.58 -16.64 -4.92
C SER A 182 8.65 -15.13 -5.14
N HIS A 183 8.87 -14.73 -6.39
CA HIS A 183 8.88 -13.32 -6.79
C HIS A 183 7.55 -12.61 -6.44
N SER A 184 6.42 -13.24 -6.78
CA SER A 184 5.07 -12.72 -6.47
C SER A 184 4.86 -12.50 -4.97
N TYR A 185 5.33 -13.44 -4.13
CA TYR A 185 5.30 -13.27 -2.67
C TYR A 185 6.11 -12.05 -2.23
N LEU A 186 7.33 -11.90 -2.73
CA LEU A 186 8.24 -10.80 -2.35
C LEU A 186 7.68 -9.44 -2.78
N VAL A 187 7.19 -9.32 -4.02
CA VAL A 187 6.54 -8.09 -4.52
C VAL A 187 5.31 -7.76 -3.67
N SER A 188 4.50 -8.76 -3.34
CA SER A 188 3.31 -8.58 -2.51
C SER A 188 3.63 -8.14 -1.09
N GLU A 189 4.65 -8.71 -0.46
CA GLU A 189 5.07 -8.33 0.89
C GLU A 189 5.67 -6.92 0.91
N CYS A 190 6.52 -6.59 -0.08
CA CYS A 190 7.09 -5.25 -0.21
C CYS A 190 5.98 -4.21 -0.45
N THR A 191 5.02 -4.51 -1.31
CA THR A 191 3.87 -3.64 -1.58
C THR A 191 3.00 -3.45 -0.34
N ARG A 192 2.71 -4.53 0.38
CA ARG A 192 1.93 -4.50 1.63
C ARG A 192 2.58 -3.60 2.66
N LEU A 193 3.89 -3.74 2.89
CA LEU A 193 4.65 -2.94 3.83
C LEU A 193 4.74 -1.47 3.39
N ALA A 194 5.05 -1.21 2.12
CA ALA A 194 5.11 0.14 1.56
C ALA A 194 3.76 0.86 1.65
N LEU A 195 2.64 0.15 1.42
CA LEU A 195 1.29 0.69 1.54
C LEU A 195 0.92 1.05 2.98
N LEU A 196 1.27 0.19 3.96
CA LEU A 196 1.11 0.52 5.37
C LEU A 196 1.91 1.77 5.75
N LEU A 197 3.18 1.83 5.33
CA LEU A 197 4.05 2.98 5.58
C LEU A 197 3.52 4.25 4.93
N HIS A 198 3.06 4.17 3.67
CA HIS A 198 2.47 5.29 2.93
C HIS A 198 1.29 5.89 3.70
N VAL A 199 0.38 5.04 4.18
CA VAL A 199 -0.82 5.50 4.90
C VAL A 199 -0.52 5.95 6.32
N PHE A 200 0.48 5.38 6.99
CA PHE A 200 0.86 5.79 8.36
C PHE A 200 1.71 7.05 8.41
N THR A 201 2.42 7.41 7.33
CA THR A 201 3.31 8.58 7.29
C THR A 201 2.67 9.90 7.77
N PRO A 202 1.43 10.26 7.39
CA PRO A 202 0.78 11.47 7.88
C PRO A 202 0.55 11.50 9.40
N TRP A 203 0.55 10.34 10.06
CA TRP A 203 0.30 10.19 11.50
C TRP A 203 1.59 10.20 12.32
N ARG A 204 2.75 10.27 11.67
CA ARG A 204 4.05 10.29 12.35
C ARG A 204 4.16 11.50 13.28
N GLY A 205 4.42 11.25 14.56
CA GLY A 205 4.53 12.30 15.59
C GLY A 205 3.19 12.87 16.07
N LEU A 206 2.05 12.31 15.63
CA LEU A 206 0.72 12.68 16.11
C LEU A 206 0.10 11.53 16.92
N PRO A 207 -0.57 11.80 18.06
CA PRO A 207 -1.30 10.75 18.77
C PRO A 207 -2.45 10.18 17.93
N PRO A 208 -2.61 8.84 17.84
CA PRO A 208 -1.74 7.80 18.37
C PRO A 208 -0.42 7.68 17.59
N ASP A 209 0.73 7.87 18.27
CA ASP A 209 2.03 7.96 17.60
C ASP A 209 2.52 6.59 17.11
N VAL A 210 2.57 6.46 15.79
CA VAL A 210 2.98 5.23 15.09
C VAL A 210 4.47 5.19 14.74
N THR A 211 5.27 6.15 15.18
CA THR A 211 6.70 6.26 14.77
C THR A 211 7.48 4.97 15.01
N LEU A 212 7.33 4.32 16.17
CA LEU A 212 8.04 3.07 16.47
C LEU A 212 7.57 1.92 15.58
N SER A 213 6.27 1.78 15.38
CA SER A 213 5.69 0.74 14.51
C SER A 213 6.11 0.94 13.06
N MET A 214 6.17 2.20 12.58
CA MET A 214 6.68 2.54 11.26
C MET A 214 8.15 2.15 11.08
N ASN A 215 9.01 2.37 12.08
CA ASN A 215 10.42 1.96 11.99
C ASN A 215 10.55 0.44 11.79
N ILE A 216 9.74 -0.34 12.50
CA ILE A 216 9.73 -1.81 12.35
C ILE A 216 9.26 -2.21 10.96
N LEU A 217 8.18 -1.62 10.47
CA LEU A 217 7.68 -1.86 9.12
C LEU A 217 8.70 -1.45 8.05
N LEU A 218 9.45 -0.36 8.25
CA LEU A 218 10.51 0.09 7.35
C LEU A 218 11.67 -0.91 7.30
N HIS A 219 12.13 -1.41 8.44
CA HIS A 219 13.17 -2.45 8.45
C HIS A 219 12.69 -3.75 7.81
N GLN A 220 11.45 -4.17 8.05
CA GLN A 220 10.84 -5.31 7.38
C GLN A 220 10.78 -5.09 5.85
N LEU A 221 10.46 -3.86 5.41
CA LEU A 221 10.44 -3.50 4.00
C LEU A 221 11.84 -3.60 3.39
N ILE A 222 12.86 -3.05 4.05
CA ILE A 222 14.26 -3.15 3.58
C ILE A 222 14.69 -4.61 3.47
N THR A 223 14.43 -5.44 4.48
CA THR A 223 14.78 -6.87 4.43
C THR A 223 14.05 -7.61 3.31
N SER A 224 12.79 -7.26 3.03
CA SER A 224 12.01 -7.87 1.95
C SER A 224 12.49 -7.39 0.57
N LEU A 225 12.80 -6.10 0.44
CA LEU A 225 13.37 -5.52 -0.78
C LEU A 225 14.75 -6.09 -1.10
N GLN A 226 15.61 -6.30 -0.11
CA GLN A 226 16.91 -6.93 -0.33
C GLN A 226 16.77 -8.34 -0.94
N LYS A 227 15.75 -9.10 -0.52
CA LYS A 227 15.44 -10.41 -1.13
C LYS A 227 14.86 -10.25 -2.53
N LEU A 228 13.98 -9.26 -2.74
CA LEU A 228 13.40 -8.96 -4.05
C LEU A 228 14.47 -8.58 -5.07
N LEU A 229 15.44 -7.74 -4.69
CA LEU A 229 16.56 -7.34 -5.55
C LEU A 229 17.49 -8.51 -5.92
N GLN A 230 17.51 -9.58 -5.12
CA GLN A 230 18.28 -10.80 -5.38
C GLN A 230 17.51 -11.82 -6.24
N SER A 231 16.23 -11.58 -6.52
CA SER A 231 15.40 -12.43 -7.36
C SER A 231 15.85 -12.34 -8.83
N LEU A 232 15.94 -13.48 -9.52
CA LEU A 232 16.28 -13.53 -10.95
C LEU A 232 15.22 -12.86 -11.82
N GLU A 233 13.96 -12.87 -11.39
CA GLU A 233 12.81 -12.25 -12.07
C GLU A 233 12.68 -10.74 -11.74
N PHE A 234 13.65 -10.13 -11.06
CA PHE A 234 13.57 -8.72 -10.70
C PHE A 234 13.66 -7.82 -11.94
N GLU A 235 12.62 -7.03 -12.16
CA GLU A 235 12.58 -5.98 -13.18
C GLU A 235 12.13 -4.65 -12.57
N ASN A 236 12.75 -3.57 -13.03
CA ASN A 236 12.34 -2.23 -12.65
C ASN A 236 11.03 -1.86 -13.33
N ASN A 237 10.01 -1.56 -12.52
CA ASN A 237 8.71 -1.17 -12.99
C ASN A 237 8.12 -0.07 -12.09
N VAL A 238 6.96 0.45 -12.48
CA VAL A 238 6.26 1.54 -11.77
C VAL A 238 5.90 1.19 -10.32
N LEU A 239 5.62 -0.08 -10.02
CA LEU A 239 5.32 -0.53 -8.65
C LEU A 239 6.58 -0.54 -7.79
N VAL A 240 7.68 -1.08 -8.30
CA VAL A 240 8.99 -1.06 -7.62
C VAL A 240 9.42 0.37 -7.33
N LEU A 241 9.34 1.26 -8.33
CA LEU A 241 9.62 2.69 -8.16
C LEU A 241 8.78 3.29 -7.02
N TRP A 242 7.48 3.00 -6.99
CA TRP A 242 6.59 3.49 -5.93
C TRP A 242 6.93 2.92 -4.54
N ILE A 243 7.27 1.63 -4.44
CA ILE A 243 7.67 0.99 -3.18
C ILE A 243 8.93 1.66 -2.61
N PHE A 244 9.96 1.87 -3.44
CA PHE A 244 11.18 2.55 -3.02
C PHE A 244 10.92 4.01 -2.66
N ALA A 245 10.06 4.71 -3.41
CA ALA A 245 9.70 6.10 -3.11
C ALA A 245 8.97 6.21 -1.76
N ALA A 246 8.01 5.33 -1.49
CA ALA A 246 7.27 5.29 -0.23
C ALA A 246 8.20 5.02 0.96
N GLY A 247 9.07 4.00 0.86
CA GLY A 247 10.07 3.70 1.89
C GLY A 247 11.08 4.83 2.08
N GLY A 248 11.54 5.43 0.98
CA GLY A 248 12.43 6.60 1.01
C GLY A 248 11.81 7.76 1.79
N VAL A 249 10.57 8.13 1.49
CA VAL A 249 9.83 9.19 2.20
C VAL A 249 9.74 8.92 3.70
N VAL A 250 9.42 7.69 4.10
CA VAL A 250 9.35 7.31 5.52
C VAL A 250 10.72 7.42 6.19
N ALA A 251 11.78 7.03 5.49
CA ALA A 251 13.15 7.09 5.98
C ALA A 251 13.69 8.53 6.14
N ALA A 252 12.90 9.58 5.87
CA ALA A 252 13.32 10.96 6.10
C ALA A 252 13.85 11.16 7.54
N GLY A 253 15.06 11.72 7.63
CA GLY A 253 15.78 11.91 8.89
C GLY A 253 16.40 10.64 9.50
N MET A 254 16.35 9.50 8.81
CA MET A 254 16.93 8.23 9.23
C MET A 254 18.15 7.84 8.37
N PRO A 255 19.11 7.06 8.88
CA PRO A 255 20.27 6.63 8.09
C PRO A 255 19.89 5.80 6.86
N GLU A 256 18.76 5.07 6.92
CA GLU A 256 18.23 4.25 5.82
C GLU A 256 17.84 5.09 4.59
N ARG A 257 17.64 6.41 4.74
CA ARG A 257 17.33 7.31 3.61
C ARG A 257 18.32 7.17 2.47
N LYS A 258 19.62 7.08 2.80
CA LYS A 258 20.69 6.95 1.80
C LYS A 258 20.59 5.66 0.99
N TRP A 259 20.13 4.58 1.62
CA TRP A 259 19.92 3.28 0.97
C TRP A 259 18.80 3.37 -0.07
N PHE A 260 17.66 3.98 0.29
CA PHE A 260 16.55 4.20 -0.67
C PHE A 260 16.95 5.14 -1.80
N VAL A 261 17.60 6.27 -1.50
CA VAL A 261 18.04 7.23 -2.53
C VAL A 261 19.04 6.59 -3.50
N GLY A 262 19.98 5.75 -3.02
CA GLY A 262 20.92 5.03 -3.87
C GLY A 262 20.21 4.14 -4.91
N HIS A 263 19.29 3.29 -4.48
CA HIS A 263 18.54 2.43 -5.40
C HIS A 263 17.62 3.24 -6.31
N LEU A 264 17.02 4.31 -5.79
CA LEU A 264 16.15 5.16 -6.60
C LEU A 264 16.89 5.78 -7.77
N VAL A 265 18.15 6.22 -7.62
CA VAL A 265 18.99 6.74 -8.72
C VAL A 265 19.14 5.70 -9.84
N GLU A 266 19.41 4.45 -9.50
CA GLU A 266 19.54 3.38 -10.49
C GLU A 266 18.20 3.08 -11.19
N ILE A 267 17.11 3.00 -10.42
CA ILE A 267 15.76 2.71 -10.94
C ILE A 267 15.33 3.80 -11.92
N VAL A 268 15.44 5.08 -11.54
CA VAL A 268 15.01 6.20 -12.40
C VAL A 268 15.86 6.34 -13.65
N GLN A 269 17.15 6.01 -13.60
CA GLN A 269 18.03 6.00 -14.77
C GLN A 269 17.64 4.89 -15.75
N GLN A 270 17.39 3.68 -15.25
CA GLN A 270 16.97 2.55 -16.07
C GLN A 270 15.56 2.75 -16.66
N MET A 271 14.67 3.41 -15.93
CA MET A 271 13.32 3.75 -16.40
C MET A 271 13.26 5.04 -17.25
N GLY A 272 14.39 5.75 -17.43
CA GLY A 272 14.43 7.00 -18.21
C GLY A 272 13.64 8.16 -17.59
N VAL A 273 13.46 8.16 -16.26
CA VAL A 273 12.76 9.22 -15.53
C VAL A 273 13.74 10.37 -15.26
N ASN A 274 13.61 11.48 -15.97
CA ASN A 274 14.60 12.57 -15.96
C ASN A 274 14.13 13.86 -15.29
N ASP A 275 12.85 13.96 -14.95
CA ASP A 275 12.27 15.17 -14.39
C ASP A 275 11.19 14.84 -13.35
N LEU A 276 10.87 15.85 -12.54
CA LEU A 276 9.91 15.74 -11.45
C LEU A 276 8.49 15.41 -11.94
N GLU A 277 8.07 15.91 -13.10
CA GLU A 277 6.73 15.68 -13.61
C GLU A 277 6.56 14.24 -14.07
N THR A 278 7.55 13.69 -14.79
CA THR A 278 7.61 12.27 -15.15
C THR A 278 7.64 11.38 -13.91
N TRP A 279 8.46 11.70 -12.90
CA TRP A 279 8.47 11.01 -11.61
C TRP A 279 7.09 11.00 -10.95
N LYS A 280 6.46 12.18 -10.85
CA LYS A 280 5.12 12.33 -10.27
C LYS A 280 4.09 11.54 -11.05
N MET A 281 4.17 11.53 -12.38
CA MET A 281 3.29 10.77 -13.26
C MET A 281 3.35 9.26 -12.94
N TYR A 282 4.55 8.68 -12.82
CA TYR A 282 4.70 7.27 -12.48
C TYR A 282 4.12 6.95 -11.09
N LEU A 283 4.41 7.77 -10.07
CA LEU A 283 3.90 7.51 -8.72
C LEU A 283 2.37 7.59 -8.61
N LYS A 284 1.75 8.46 -9.41
CA LYS A 284 0.28 8.60 -9.51
C LYS A 284 -0.41 7.35 -10.02
N CYS A 285 0.28 6.51 -10.78
CA CYS A 285 -0.29 5.26 -11.28
C CYS A 285 -0.53 4.23 -10.16
N ILE A 286 0.16 4.33 -9.01
CA ILE A 286 0.06 3.36 -7.91
C ILE A 286 -0.72 3.91 -6.72
N VAL A 287 -0.21 4.85 -5.94
CA VAL A 287 -1.01 5.54 -4.90
C VAL A 287 -0.45 6.94 -4.72
N TRP A 288 -1.31 7.94 -4.88
CA TRP A 288 -0.94 9.33 -4.71
C TRP A 288 -2.08 10.13 -4.08
N HIS A 289 -1.73 10.99 -3.12
CA HIS A 289 -2.65 11.97 -2.55
C HIS A 289 -1.95 13.34 -2.56
N GLU A 290 -2.47 14.30 -3.34
CA GLU A 290 -1.76 15.56 -3.66
C GLU A 290 -1.28 16.31 -2.39
N ASN A 291 -2.12 16.40 -1.36
CA ASN A 291 -1.77 17.14 -0.14
C ASN A 291 -0.75 16.42 0.76
N LEU A 292 -0.72 15.09 0.72
CA LEU A 292 0.12 14.26 1.60
C LEU A 292 1.47 13.95 0.93
N CYS A 293 1.43 13.67 -0.36
CA CYS A 293 2.60 13.26 -1.13
C CYS A 293 3.42 14.45 -1.63
N GLY A 294 2.78 15.58 -1.97
CA GLY A 294 3.43 16.66 -2.72
C GLY A 294 4.78 17.14 -2.18
N ARG A 295 4.85 17.47 -0.88
CA ARG A 295 6.09 18.01 -0.26
C ARG A 295 7.16 16.95 -0.06
N ASN A 296 6.80 15.82 0.56
CA ASN A 296 7.78 14.80 0.96
C ASN A 296 8.37 14.06 -0.24
N TYR A 297 7.57 13.77 -1.27
CA TYR A 297 8.05 13.11 -2.47
C TYR A 297 8.86 14.05 -3.38
N ARG A 298 8.56 15.36 -3.37
CA ARG A 298 9.40 16.37 -4.04
C ARG A 298 10.78 16.45 -3.39
N ALA A 299 10.84 16.54 -2.06
CA ALA A 299 12.11 16.55 -1.35
C ALA A 299 12.94 15.28 -1.62
N LEU A 300 12.27 14.11 -1.72
CA LEU A 300 12.94 12.87 -2.15
C LEU A 300 13.46 12.94 -3.58
N TRP A 301 12.68 13.47 -4.52
CA TRP A 301 13.14 13.64 -5.89
C TRP A 301 14.36 14.56 -5.98
N GLU A 302 14.35 15.69 -5.27
CA GLU A 302 15.49 16.63 -5.26
C GLU A 302 16.78 15.98 -4.76
N GLU A 303 16.70 15.11 -3.74
CA GLU A 303 17.85 14.31 -3.28
C GLU A 303 18.32 13.28 -4.32
N VAL A 304 17.40 12.62 -5.02
CA VAL A 304 17.72 11.63 -6.08
C VAL A 304 18.34 12.32 -7.29
N ASP A 305 17.78 13.43 -7.74
CA ASP A 305 18.28 14.22 -8.87
C ASP A 305 19.64 14.84 -8.58
N GLY A 306 19.83 15.37 -7.36
CA GLY A 306 21.14 15.87 -6.91
C GLY A 306 22.20 14.78 -6.94
N LYS A 307 21.90 13.61 -6.36
CA LYS A 307 22.84 12.48 -6.32
C LYS A 307 23.13 11.91 -7.71
N ARG A 308 22.16 11.92 -8.63
CA ARG A 308 22.38 11.47 -10.02
C ARG A 308 23.42 12.33 -10.73
N LYS A 309 23.33 13.66 -10.57
CA LYS A 309 24.26 14.61 -11.20
C LYS A 309 25.68 14.47 -10.66
N GLU A 310 25.83 14.17 -9.37
CA GLU A 310 27.15 13.87 -8.78
C GLU A 310 27.85 12.69 -9.49
N PHE A 311 27.11 11.67 -9.93
CA PHE A 311 27.67 10.53 -10.67
C PHE A 311 27.93 10.80 -12.16
N GLU A 312 27.32 11.84 -12.75
CA GLU A 312 27.56 12.22 -14.14
C GLU A 312 28.76 13.16 -14.30
N GLU A 313 29.19 13.80 -13.21
CA GLU A 313 30.34 14.72 -13.15
C GLU A 313 31.67 14.03 -12.77
N GLU A 314 31.63 12.78 -12.29
CA GLU A 314 32.81 11.92 -11.99
C GLU A 314 33.23 11.05 -13.19
#